data_AF-A0A950TPS8-F1
#
_entry.id   AF-A0A950TPS8-F1
#
_cell.length_a   1.000
_cell.length_b   1.000
_cell.length_c   1.000
_cell.angle_alpha   90.00
_cell.angle_beta   90.00
_cell.angle_gamma   90.00
#
_symmetry.space_group_name_H-M   'P 1'
#
loop_
_entity.id
_entity.type
_entity.pdbx_description
1 polymer ?
#
loop_
_entity_poly.entity_id
_entity_poly.type
_entity_poly.pdbx_seq_one_letter_code
_entity_poly.pdbx_strand_id
1 'polypeptide(L)'
;MSEPSRTARLEARIAPDALAVVKRAAELQGRSVSDFVVAAAQDAAQRTIETNHLIRLSLDDQRRFVDLLLNPPPLAPAMKRAREAHRRLVQSQE
;
A
#
# COMPACT_ATOMS: atom_id res chain seq x y z
N MET A 1 20.06 1.21 -22.40
CA MET A 1 18.88 1.26 -21.52
C MET A 1 18.71 2.72 -21.13
N SER A 2 17.68 3.41 -21.64
CA SER A 2 17.48 4.83 -21.31
C SER A 2 17.03 4.97 -19.87
N GLU A 3 17.72 5.78 -19.07
CA GLU A 3 17.21 6.22 -17.77
C GLU A 3 15.90 6.98 -17.98
N PRO A 4 14.88 6.74 -17.13
CA PRO A 4 13.62 7.45 -17.21
C PRO A 4 13.86 8.96 -17.04
N SER A 5 13.34 9.76 -17.95
CA SER A 5 13.45 11.22 -17.87
C SER A 5 12.65 11.74 -16.67
N ARG A 6 13.33 12.48 -15.78
CA ARG A 6 12.71 13.10 -14.60
C ARG A 6 11.93 14.36 -15.03
N THR A 7 10.70 14.18 -15.49
CA THR A 7 9.85 15.27 -16.02
C THR A 7 8.96 15.92 -14.96
N ALA A 8 8.64 15.21 -13.88
CA ALA A 8 7.80 15.71 -12.79
C ALA A 8 8.62 16.47 -11.72
N ARG A 9 8.04 17.54 -11.16
CA ARG A 9 8.62 18.33 -10.07
C ARG A 9 7.84 18.15 -8.77
N LEU A 10 8.56 17.97 -7.67
CA LEU A 10 8.02 17.98 -6.32
C LEU A 10 8.59 19.21 -5.58
N GLU A 11 7.74 20.18 -5.28
CA GLU A 11 8.12 21.39 -4.56
C GLU A 11 7.55 21.36 -3.14
N ALA A 12 8.41 21.49 -2.13
CA ALA A 12 8.02 21.54 -0.73
C ALA A 12 8.86 22.56 0.02
N ARG A 13 8.21 23.29 0.93
CA ARG A 13 8.90 24.16 1.89
C ARG A 13 9.10 23.40 3.18
N ILE A 14 10.32 23.41 3.69
CA ILE A 14 10.67 22.78 4.97
C ILE A 14 11.30 23.81 5.89
N ALA A 15 11.19 23.57 7.20
CA ALA A 15 11.83 24.42 8.18
C ALA A 15 13.38 24.31 8.11
N PRO A 16 14.13 25.35 8.49
CA PRO A 16 15.59 25.37 8.34
C PRO A 16 16.32 24.26 9.13
N ASP A 17 15.79 23.90 10.30
CA ASP A 17 16.26 22.80 11.14
C ASP A 17 16.06 21.45 10.46
N ALA A 18 14.90 21.22 9.85
CA ALA A 18 14.63 20.02 9.07
C ALA A 18 15.58 19.92 7.87
N LEU A 19 15.87 21.02 7.19
CA LEU A 19 16.85 21.05 6.11
C LEU A 19 18.25 20.66 6.58
N ALA A 20 18.67 21.08 7.77
CA ALA A 20 19.98 20.73 8.32
C ALA A 20 20.09 19.21 8.57
N VAL A 21 19.05 18.59 9.10
CA VAL A 21 18.97 17.13 9.30
C VAL A 21 19.03 16.38 7.97
N VAL A 22 18.24 16.81 6.98
CA VAL A 22 18.22 16.19 5.65
C VAL A 22 19.59 16.29 4.97
N LYS A 23 20.25 17.45 5.04
CA LYS A 23 21.61 17.65 4.51
C LYS A 23 22.59 16.68 5.14
N ARG A 24 22.56 16.55 6.47
CA ARG A 24 23.45 15.65 7.18
C ARG A 24 23.21 14.18 6.80
N ALA A 25 21.95 13.77 6.66
CA ALA A 25 21.61 12.41 6.23
C ALA A 25 22.08 12.12 4.79
N ALA A 26 21.93 13.08 3.88
CA ALA A 26 22.40 12.97 2.50
C ALA A 26 23.93 12.84 2.42
N GLU A 27 24.67 13.65 3.20
CA GLU A 27 26.13 13.56 3.35
C GLU A 27 26.58 12.18 3.82
N LEU A 28 25.94 11.64 4.87
CA LEU A 28 26.26 10.32 5.42
C LEU A 28 26.06 9.19 4.41
N GLN A 29 25.13 9.36 3.46
CA GLN A 29 24.89 8.41 2.38
C GLN A 29 25.67 8.70 1.09
N GLY A 30 26.52 9.73 1.08
CA GLY A 30 27.33 10.12 -0.08
C GLY A 30 26.52 10.56 -1.30
N ARG A 31 25.33 11.16 -1.09
CA ARG A 31 24.42 11.57 -2.17
C ARG A 31 23.98 13.02 -2.02
N SER A 32 23.46 13.60 -3.11
CA SER A 32 22.91 14.96 -3.07
C SER A 32 21.63 15.02 -2.22
N VAL A 33 21.32 16.20 -1.68
CA VAL A 33 20.08 16.44 -0.93
C VAL A 33 18.85 16.09 -1.76
N SER A 34 18.82 16.49 -3.04
CA SER A 34 17.71 16.19 -3.95
C SER A 34 17.53 14.70 -4.15
N ASP A 35 18.62 13.96 -4.38
CA ASP A 35 18.58 12.51 -4.56
C ASP A 35 18.15 11.78 -3.28
N PHE A 36 18.64 12.23 -2.12
CA PHE A 36 18.20 11.71 -0.82
C PHE A 36 16.70 11.91 -0.60
N VAL A 37 16.18 13.12 -0.87
CA VAL A 37 14.75 13.43 -0.66
C VAL A 37 13.87 12.59 -1.60
N VAL A 38 14.25 12.46 -2.87
CA VAL A 38 13.51 11.63 -3.83
C VAL A 38 13.49 10.17 -3.40
N ALA A 39 14.66 9.62 -3.03
CA ALA A 39 14.75 8.23 -2.58
C ALA A 39 13.96 7.98 -1.28
N ALA A 40 14.07 8.88 -0.29
CA ALA A 40 13.34 8.77 0.96
C ALA A 40 11.83 8.90 0.77
N ALA A 41 11.38 9.81 -0.10
CA ALA A 41 9.97 9.97 -0.43
C ALA A 41 9.41 8.72 -1.14
N GLN A 42 10.18 8.14 -2.07
CA GLN A 42 9.79 6.91 -2.76
C GLN A 42 9.68 5.73 -1.80
N ASP A 43 10.66 5.54 -0.92
CA ASP A 43 10.66 4.46 0.08
C ASP A 43 9.50 4.61 1.07
N ALA A 44 9.24 5.83 1.57
CA ALA A 44 8.10 6.11 2.43
C ALA A 44 6.76 5.87 1.73
N ALA A 45 6.63 6.30 0.47
CA ALA A 45 5.42 6.07 -0.33
C ALA A 45 5.17 4.58 -0.56
N GLN A 46 6.20 3.83 -0.95
CA GLN A 46 6.11 2.39 -1.20
C GLN A 46 5.67 1.65 0.07
N ARG A 47 6.32 1.92 1.21
CA ARG A 47 5.94 1.32 2.51
C ARG A 47 4.51 1.66 2.90
N THR A 48 4.06 2.87 2.63
CA THR A 48 2.69 3.31 2.93
C THR A 48 1.67 2.58 2.08
N ILE A 49 1.93 2.45 0.77
CA ILE A 49 1.06 1.71 -0.15
C ILE A 49 1.02 0.23 0.23
N GLU A 50 2.18 -0.39 0.46
CA GLU A 50 2.28 -1.79 0.86
C GLU A 50 1.54 -2.06 2.18
N THR A 51 1.73 -1.21 3.19
CA THR A 51 1.07 -1.39 4.49
C THR A 51 -0.46 -1.35 4.38
N ASN A 52 -1.01 -0.53 3.47
CA ASN A 52 -2.45 -0.47 3.26
C ASN A 52 -3.01 -1.65 2.45
N HIS A 53 -2.16 -2.40 1.74
CA HIS A 53 -2.58 -3.53 0.92
C HIS A 53 -2.18 -4.90 1.49
N LEU A 54 -1.37 -4.91 2.56
CA LEU A 54 -0.83 -6.14 3.14
C LEU A 54 -1.63 -6.54 4.37
N ILE A 55 -2.38 -7.64 4.24
CA ILE A 55 -3.03 -8.29 5.37
C ILE A 55 -1.98 -9.11 6.12
N ARG A 56 -1.54 -8.64 7.28
CA ARG A 56 -0.63 -9.39 8.15
C ARG A 56 -1.44 -10.38 8.99
N LEU A 57 -1.21 -11.66 8.75
CA LEU A 57 -1.86 -12.76 9.47
C LEU A 57 -0.86 -13.39 10.47
N SER A 58 -1.35 -13.75 11.66
CA SER A 58 -0.58 -14.62 12.57
C SER A 58 -0.36 -16.00 11.94
N LEU A 59 0.57 -16.81 12.48
CA LEU A 59 0.77 -18.17 11.95
C LEU A 59 -0.50 -19.02 11.99
N ASP A 60 -1.32 -18.84 13.03
CA ASP A 60 -2.57 -19.58 13.17
C ASP A 60 -3.63 -19.07 12.17
N ASP A 61 -3.71 -17.75 11.95
CA ASP A 61 -4.60 -17.18 10.95
C ASP A 61 -4.18 -17.57 9.52
N GLN A 62 -2.87 -17.68 9.24
CA GLN A 62 -2.36 -18.15 7.95
C GLN A 62 -2.81 -19.58 7.67
N ARG A 63 -2.66 -20.48 8.65
CA ARG A 63 -3.11 -21.88 8.54
C ARG A 63 -4.61 -21.94 8.30
N ARG A 64 -5.39 -21.18 9.08
CA ARG A 64 -6.85 -21.12 8.94
C ARG A 64 -7.27 -20.54 7.59
N PHE A 65 -6.58 -19.52 7.12
CA PHE A 65 -6.86 -18.90 5.82
C PHE A 65 -6.60 -19.88 4.66
N VAL A 66 -5.47 -20.58 4.69
CA VAL A 66 -5.15 -21.61 3.67
C VAL A 66 -6.14 -22.77 3.72
N ASP A 67 -6.50 -23.24 4.92
CA ASP A 67 -7.50 -24.31 5.07
C ASP A 67 -8.86 -23.88 4.50
N LEU A 68 -9.30 -22.64 4.75
CA LEU A 68 -10.54 -22.11 4.17
C LEU A 68 -10.49 -21.96 2.64
N LEU A 69 -9.32 -21.74 2.05
CA LEU A 69 -9.14 -21.68 0.59
C LEU A 69 -9.19 -23.08 -0.04
N LEU A 70 -8.56 -24.07 0.60
CA LEU A 70 -8.49 -25.44 0.11
C LEU A 70 -9.79 -26.23 0.39
N ASN A 71 -10.41 -25.98 1.54
CA ASN A 71 -11.61 -26.64 2.03
C ASN A 71 -12.71 -25.61 2.34
N PRO A 72 -13.27 -24.94 1.30
CA PRO A 72 -14.26 -23.89 1.52
C PRO A 72 -15.53 -24.46 2.16
N PRO A 73 -15.99 -23.91 3.31
CA PRO A 73 -17.21 -24.38 3.95
C PRO A 73 -18.45 -23.96 3.14
N PRO A 74 -19.58 -24.67 3.30
CA PRO A 74 -20.83 -24.27 2.65
C PRO A 74 -21.29 -22.90 3.14
N LEU A 75 -21.90 -22.13 2.24
CA LEU A 75 -22.46 -20.81 2.56
C LEU A 75 -23.45 -20.89 3.73
N ALA A 76 -23.24 -20.05 4.73
CA ALA A 76 -24.19 -19.89 5.83
C ALA A 76 -25.57 -19.46 5.32
N PRO A 77 -26.68 -19.86 5.97
CA PRO A 77 -28.04 -19.48 5.55
C PRO A 77 -28.25 -17.97 5.37
N ALA A 78 -27.61 -17.14 6.20
CA ALA A 78 -27.65 -15.68 6.06
C ALA A 78 -27.00 -15.19 4.76
N MET A 79 -25.87 -15.79 4.35
CA MET A 79 -25.20 -15.44 3.08
C MET A 79 -26.02 -15.88 1.86
N LYS A 80 -26.73 -17.02 1.94
CA LYS A 80 -27.67 -17.44 0.89
C LYS A 80 -28.78 -16.41 0.70
N ARG A 81 -29.42 -15.98 1.80
CA ARG A 81 -30.45 -14.93 1.78
C ARG A 81 -29.91 -13.59 1.27
N ALA A 82 -28.71 -13.18 1.67
CA ALA A 82 -28.08 -11.94 1.20
C ALA A 82 -27.83 -11.98 -0.32
N ARG A 83 -27.35 -13.12 -0.84
CA ARG A 83 -27.15 -13.33 -2.28
C ARG A 83 -28.47 -13.24 -3.07
N GLU A 84 -29.55 -13.80 -2.54
CA GLU A 84 -30.89 -13.72 -3.15
C GLU A 84 -31.45 -12.29 -3.12
N ALA A 85 -31.27 -11.57 -2.00
CA ALA A 85 -31.65 -10.16 -1.89
C ALA A 85 -30.88 -9.30 -2.90
N HIS A 86 -29.56 -9.47 -2.98
CA HIS A 86 -28.72 -8.75 -3.95
C HIS A 86 -29.14 -9.02 -5.39
N ARG A 87 -29.42 -10.29 -5.75
CA ARG A 87 -29.90 -10.64 -7.09
C ARG A 87 -31.19 -9.90 -7.45
N ARG A 88 -32.15 -9.85 -6.53
CA ARG A 88 -33.41 -9.11 -6.75
C ARG A 88 -33.18 -7.62 -6.96
N LEU A 89 -32.30 -7.00 -6.18
CA LEU A 89 -32.01 -5.57 -6.25
C LEU A 89 -31.27 -5.17 -7.54
N VAL A 90 -30.35 -6.01 -8.01
CA VAL A 90 -29.56 -5.73 -9.22
C VAL A 90 -30.35 -6.07 -10.50
N GLN A 91 -31.17 -7.12 -10.49
CA GLN A 91 -32.03 -7.47 -11.64
C GLN A 91 -33.22 -6.51 -11.83
N SER A 92 -33.60 -5.74 -10.79
CA SER A 92 -34.65 -4.72 -10.90
C SER A 92 -34.15 -3.36 -11.42
N GLN A 93 -32.88 -3.26 -11.80
CA GLN A 93 -32.23 -2.03 -12.30
C GLN A 93 -31.92 -2.09 -13.82
N GLU A 94 -32.40 -3.12 -14.52
CA GLU A 94 -32.50 -3.19 -15.99
C GLU A 94 -33.97 -3.11 -16.42
#